data_AF-A0A1F6C3H6-F1
#
_entry.id   AF-A0A1F6C3H6-F1
#
_cell.length_a   1.000
_cell.length_b   1.000
_cell.length_c   1.000
_cell.angle_alpha   90.00
_cell.angle_beta   90.00
_cell.angle_gamma   90.00
#
_symmetry.space_group_name_H-M   'P 1'
#
loop_
_entity.id
_entity.type
_entity.pdbx_description
1 polymer ?
#
loop_
_entity_poly.entity_id
_entity_poly.type
_entity_poly.pdbx_seq_one_letter_code
_entity_poly.pdbx_strand_id
1 'polypeptide(L)'
;MEGINLDVLTRPFSPEQIRQREGRGGKMLDYLETHAVITRLNEAFAGAWSFEVVDYKTMEGEIVVHGKLTAGGQVKEQFGSADIHRLKGQDGEKGAPVSIGDDLKAAASDALKKCATLFGVGLHLYDKPQAAHRPAQQRPTPQADRRPGQVQTAQQRPVNGTYRR
;
A
#
# COMPACT_ATOMS: atom_id res chain seq x y z
N MET A 1 -27.93 -28.79 5.34
CA MET A 1 -26.87 -27.77 5.14
C MET A 1 -27.54 -26.43 4.88
N GLU A 2 -28.34 -25.94 5.83
CA GLU A 2 -28.93 -24.60 5.75
C GLU A 2 -27.91 -23.59 6.28
N GLY A 3 -27.57 -22.56 5.50
CA GLY A 3 -26.68 -21.47 5.94
C GLY A 3 -25.48 -21.14 5.04
N ILE A 4 -25.20 -21.93 3.98
CA ILE A 4 -24.14 -21.60 3.02
C ILE A 4 -24.74 -20.81 1.86
N ASN A 5 -24.22 -19.60 1.61
CA ASN A 5 -24.58 -18.73 0.50
C ASN A 5 -23.36 -18.47 -0.40
N LEU A 6 -23.04 -19.40 -1.30
CA LEU A 6 -21.84 -19.30 -2.15
C LEU A 6 -21.93 -18.17 -3.17
N ASP A 7 -23.13 -17.77 -3.59
CA ASP A 7 -23.34 -16.69 -4.57
C ASP A 7 -22.79 -15.35 -4.08
N VAL A 8 -22.71 -15.17 -2.75
CA VAL A 8 -22.11 -13.97 -2.20
C VAL A 8 -20.63 -13.90 -2.54
N LEU A 9 -19.88 -15.01 -2.62
CA LEU A 9 -18.42 -14.99 -2.78
C LEU A 9 -17.98 -14.24 -4.04
N THR A 10 -18.71 -14.40 -5.15
CA THR A 10 -18.36 -13.82 -6.45
C THR A 10 -19.00 -12.45 -6.70
N ARG A 11 -19.95 -12.02 -5.87
CA ARG A 11 -20.64 -10.73 -6.01
C ARG A 11 -19.63 -9.57 -6.03
N PRO A 12 -19.68 -8.66 -7.02
CA PRO A 12 -18.83 -7.47 -7.02
C PRO A 12 -18.94 -6.68 -5.72
N PHE A 13 -17.84 -6.06 -5.29
CA PHE A 13 -17.85 -5.13 -4.17
C PHE A 13 -18.30 -3.76 -4.66
N SER A 14 -18.98 -2.98 -3.82
CA SER A 14 -19.35 -1.62 -4.20
C SER A 14 -18.09 -0.75 -4.29
N PRO A 15 -18.08 0.32 -5.11
CA PRO A 15 -16.91 1.18 -5.29
C PRO A 15 -16.34 1.73 -3.97
N GLU A 16 -17.18 1.98 -2.96
CA GLU A 16 -16.79 2.52 -1.65
C GLU A 16 -16.01 1.51 -0.80
N GLN A 17 -16.16 0.22 -1.09
CA GLN A 17 -15.43 -0.87 -0.45
C GLN A 17 -14.09 -1.14 -1.11
N ILE A 18 -13.85 -0.56 -2.30
CA ILE A 18 -12.62 -0.72 -3.06
C ILE A 18 -11.69 0.44 -2.73
N ARG A 19 -10.53 0.12 -2.17
CA ARG A 19 -9.48 1.08 -1.84
C ARG A 19 -8.39 1.06 -2.89
N GLN A 20 -7.59 2.12 -2.92
CA GLN A 20 -6.45 2.23 -3.83
C GLN A 20 -5.18 2.47 -3.03
N ARG A 21 -4.11 1.79 -3.42
CA ARG A 21 -2.76 2.01 -2.89
C ARG A 21 -1.77 2.14 -4.03
N GLU A 22 -0.70 2.89 -3.79
CA GLU A 22 0.44 2.88 -4.70
C GLU A 22 1.17 1.53 -4.57
N GLY A 23 1.33 0.84 -5.68
CA GLY A 23 2.09 -0.41 -5.79
C GLY A 23 3.48 -0.18 -6.35
N ARG A 24 4.21 -1.28 -6.58
CA ARG A 24 5.55 -1.24 -7.19
C ARG A 24 5.50 -0.54 -8.55
N GLY A 25 6.47 0.35 -8.79
CA GLY A 25 6.58 1.11 -10.05
C GLY A 25 5.55 2.25 -10.20
N GLY A 26 5.01 2.78 -9.09
CA GLY A 26 4.12 3.95 -9.09
C GLY A 26 2.70 3.67 -9.62
N LYS A 27 2.34 2.39 -9.80
CA LYS A 27 1.02 2.01 -10.30
C LYS A 27 0.02 2.01 -9.16
N MET A 28 -1.13 2.66 -9.35
CA MET A 28 -2.24 2.54 -8.41
C MET A 28 -2.92 1.18 -8.55
N LEU A 29 -3.03 0.46 -7.44
CA LEU A 29 -3.64 -0.87 -7.34
C LEU A 29 -4.89 -0.80 -6.48
N ASP A 30 -5.97 -1.37 -7.01
CA ASP A 30 -7.19 -1.58 -6.25
C ASP A 30 -7.03 -2.76 -5.29
N TYR A 31 -7.60 -2.62 -4.09
CA TYR A 31 -7.59 -3.67 -3.09
C TYR A 31 -8.82 -3.58 -2.18
N LEU A 32 -9.12 -4.70 -1.50
CA LEU A 32 -10.12 -4.77 -0.45
C LEU A 32 -9.45 -4.74 0.93
N GLU A 33 -10.08 -4.03 1.86
CA GLU A 33 -9.74 -4.11 3.27
C GLU A 33 -10.04 -5.51 3.84
N THR A 34 -9.20 -5.98 4.76
CA THR A 34 -9.28 -7.34 5.30
C THR A 34 -10.64 -7.63 5.94
N HIS A 35 -11.22 -6.65 6.64
CA HIS A 35 -12.54 -6.80 7.27
C HIS A 35 -13.63 -7.08 6.24
N ALA A 36 -13.57 -6.50 5.03
CA ALA A 36 -14.59 -6.70 4.00
C ALA A 36 -14.55 -8.14 3.45
N VAL A 37 -13.35 -8.71 3.32
CA VAL A 37 -13.16 -10.12 2.94
C VAL A 37 -13.64 -11.05 4.05
N ILE A 38 -13.32 -10.76 5.32
CA ILE A 38 -13.80 -11.53 6.47
C ILE A 38 -15.33 -11.53 6.54
N THR A 39 -15.98 -10.36 6.39
CA THR A 39 -17.44 -10.27 6.36
C THR A 39 -18.02 -11.14 5.25
N ARG A 40 -17.39 -11.15 4.06
CA ARG A 40 -17.85 -11.95 2.93
C ARG A 40 -17.74 -13.45 3.21
N LEU A 41 -16.64 -13.90 3.82
CA LEU A 41 -16.45 -15.30 4.21
C LEU A 41 -17.45 -15.72 5.32
N ASN A 42 -17.70 -14.83 6.29
CA ASN A 42 -18.69 -15.07 7.35
C ASN A 42 -20.10 -15.23 6.77
N GLU A 43 -20.50 -14.37 5.83
CA GLU A 43 -21.80 -14.46 5.16
C GLU A 43 -21.90 -15.73 4.31
N ALA A 44 -20.86 -16.05 3.54
CA ALA A 44 -20.86 -17.19 2.64
C ALA A 44 -20.94 -18.54 3.36
N PHE A 45 -20.24 -18.67 4.48
CA PHE A 45 -20.04 -19.93 5.18
C PHE A 45 -20.68 -19.95 6.57
N ALA A 46 -21.51 -18.97 6.92
CA ALA A 46 -22.06 -18.80 8.28
C ALA A 46 -20.98 -18.85 9.37
N GLY A 47 -19.80 -18.29 9.09
CA GLY A 47 -18.63 -18.34 9.99
C GLY A 47 -17.87 -19.68 10.03
N ALA A 48 -18.33 -20.71 9.32
CA ALA A 48 -17.69 -22.02 9.26
C ALA A 48 -16.51 -22.05 8.27
N TRP A 49 -15.46 -21.30 8.60
CA TRP A 49 -14.19 -21.29 7.88
C TRP A 49 -13.03 -21.10 8.86
N SER A 50 -11.83 -21.49 8.47
CA SER A 50 -10.60 -21.26 9.23
C SER A 50 -9.48 -20.76 8.34
N PHE A 51 -8.58 -19.98 8.92
CA PHE A 51 -7.34 -19.56 8.28
C PHE A 51 -6.15 -19.91 9.16
N GLU A 52 -5.13 -20.47 8.54
CA GLU A 52 -3.89 -20.90 9.18
C GLU A 52 -2.71 -20.22 8.49
N VAL A 53 -1.77 -19.71 9.28
CA VAL A 53 -0.43 -19.37 8.79
C VAL A 53 0.39 -20.66 8.84
N VAL A 54 0.66 -21.23 7.67
CA VAL A 54 1.38 -22.52 7.54
C VAL A 54 2.87 -22.32 7.76
N ASP A 55 3.45 -21.28 7.15
CA ASP A 55 4.85 -20.88 7.29
C ASP A 55 4.99 -19.39 7.01
N TYR A 56 6.09 -18.79 7.47
CA TYR A 56 6.49 -17.45 7.05
C TYR A 56 8.01 -17.35 6.89
N LYS A 57 8.43 -16.49 5.96
CA LYS A 57 9.84 -16.19 5.71
C LYS A 57 10.07 -14.70 5.76
N THR A 58 11.08 -14.30 6.51
CA THR A 58 11.63 -12.95 6.46
C THR A 58 12.74 -12.94 5.41
N MET A 59 12.56 -12.15 4.37
CA MET A 59 13.54 -11.93 3.31
C MET A 59 14.10 -10.51 3.41
N GLU A 60 15.00 -10.12 2.52
CA GLU A 60 15.61 -8.79 2.59
C GLU A 60 14.59 -7.69 2.24
N GLY A 61 13.96 -7.13 3.27
CA GLY A 61 13.04 -6.00 3.16
C GLY A 61 11.55 -6.38 3.06
N GLU A 62 11.20 -7.66 3.00
CA GLU A 62 9.81 -8.12 2.98
C GLU A 62 9.62 -9.40 3.81
N ILE A 63 8.39 -9.60 4.27
CA ILE A 63 7.92 -10.84 4.87
C ILE A 63 6.96 -11.50 3.91
N VAL A 64 7.12 -12.79 3.69
CA VAL A 64 6.22 -13.63 2.90
C VAL A 64 5.56 -14.65 3.82
N VAL A 65 4.24 -14.72 3.81
CA VAL A 65 3.42 -15.65 4.60
C VAL A 65 2.75 -16.65 3.68
N HIS A 66 2.90 -17.94 3.95
CA HIS A 66 2.10 -18.99 3.34
C HIS A 66 0.81 -19.17 4.16
N GLY A 67 -0.33 -18.79 3.58
CA GLY A 67 -1.64 -18.90 4.20
C GLY A 67 -2.45 -20.05 3.62
N LYS A 68 -3.25 -20.67 4.47
CA LYS A 68 -4.20 -21.74 4.12
C LYS A 68 -5.59 -21.38 4.62
N LEU A 69 -6.55 -21.29 3.70
CA LEU A 69 -7.96 -21.04 3.98
C LEU A 69 -8.76 -22.31 3.75
N THR A 70 -9.44 -22.78 4.80
CA THR A 70 -10.36 -23.92 4.75
C THR A 70 -11.79 -23.42 4.88
N ALA A 71 -12.64 -23.66 3.88
CA ALA A 71 -14.04 -23.24 3.88
C ALA A 71 -14.89 -24.13 2.96
N GLY A 72 -16.12 -24.47 3.37
CA GLY A 72 -17.04 -25.26 2.54
C GLY A 72 -16.50 -26.63 2.10
N GLY A 73 -15.65 -27.27 2.92
CA GLY A 73 -15.00 -28.53 2.59
C GLY A 73 -13.86 -28.42 1.55
N GLN A 74 -13.45 -27.21 1.21
CA GLN A 74 -12.35 -26.93 0.28
C GLN A 74 -11.18 -26.28 1.03
N VAL A 75 -9.97 -26.52 0.53
CA VAL A 75 -8.74 -25.87 0.99
C VAL A 75 -8.15 -25.08 -0.17
N LYS A 76 -7.81 -23.81 0.09
CA LYS A 76 -7.12 -22.92 -0.85
C LYS A 76 -5.92 -22.29 -0.16
N GLU A 77 -4.77 -22.35 -0.83
CA GLU A 77 -3.50 -21.87 -0.30
C GLU A 77 -2.93 -20.78 -1.19
N GLN A 78 -2.34 -19.75 -0.59
CA GLN A 78 -1.69 -18.64 -1.29
C GLN A 78 -0.68 -17.95 -0.36
N PHE A 79 0.21 -17.18 -0.97
CA PHE A 79 1.15 -16.32 -0.30
C PHE A 79 0.58 -14.91 -0.12
N GLY A 80 0.89 -14.30 1.02
CA GLY A 80 0.76 -12.86 1.23
C GLY A 80 2.11 -12.26 1.52
N SER A 81 2.23 -10.95 1.32
CA SER A 81 3.47 -10.24 1.59
C SER A 81 3.26 -8.88 2.23
N ALA A 82 4.25 -8.44 2.99
CA ALA A 82 4.34 -7.08 3.51
C ALA A 82 5.79 -6.62 3.51
N ASP A 83 6.02 -5.36 3.16
CA ASP A 83 7.33 -4.73 3.31
C ASP A 83 7.66 -4.58 4.81
N ILE A 84 8.93 -4.77 5.16
CA ILE A 84 9.41 -4.54 6.53
C ILE A 84 9.56 -3.03 6.72
N HIS A 85 8.70 -2.45 7.56
CA HIS A 85 8.79 -1.03 7.86
C HIS A 85 10.03 -0.77 8.71
N ARG A 86 10.87 0.17 8.27
CA ARG A 86 12.14 0.50 8.94
C ARG A 86 12.19 1.97 9.28
N LEU A 87 12.87 2.28 10.39
CA LEU A 87 13.28 3.65 10.67
C LEU A 87 14.24 4.14 9.58
N LYS A 88 14.27 5.46 9.37
CA LYS A 88 15.31 6.07 8.55
C LYS A 88 16.65 5.90 9.29
N GLY A 89 17.62 5.23 8.66
CA GLY A 89 18.98 5.18 9.18
C GLY A 89 19.70 6.50 8.97
N GLN A 90 20.87 6.64 9.58
CA GLN A 90 21.80 7.73 9.27
C GLN A 90 22.41 7.47 7.87
N ASP A 91 22.73 8.55 7.15
CA ASP A 91 23.45 8.53 5.88
C ASP A 91 22.90 7.59 4.79
N GLY A 92 21.58 7.38 4.77
CA GLY A 92 20.90 6.57 3.75
C GLY A 92 20.92 5.07 4.01
N GLU A 93 21.46 4.61 5.15
CA GLU A 93 21.40 3.21 5.53
C GLU A 93 19.99 2.77 5.97
N LYS A 94 19.70 1.46 5.82
CA LYS A 94 18.45 0.86 6.30
C LYS A 94 18.47 0.82 7.83
N GLY A 95 17.56 1.54 8.48
CA GLY A 95 17.41 1.49 9.93
C GLY A 95 16.81 0.18 10.45
N ALA A 96 16.71 0.08 11.77
CA ALA A 96 16.08 -1.04 12.44
C ALA A 96 14.60 -1.20 12.02
N PRO A 97 14.08 -2.43 11.96
CA PRO A 97 12.64 -2.67 11.79
C PRO A 97 11.82 -1.97 12.87
N VAL A 98 10.69 -1.38 12.50
CA VAL A 98 9.77 -0.69 13.41
C VAL A 98 8.98 -1.71 14.22
N SER A 99 8.31 -2.65 13.54
CA SER A 99 7.49 -3.69 14.18
C SER A 99 7.32 -4.90 13.27
N ILE A 100 8.17 -5.91 13.45
CA ILE A 100 8.04 -7.18 12.71
C ILE A 100 6.69 -7.85 12.97
N GLY A 101 6.11 -7.67 14.15
CA GLY A 101 4.80 -8.22 14.49
C GLY A 101 3.67 -7.62 13.65
N ASP A 102 3.70 -6.32 13.35
CA ASP A 102 2.68 -5.69 12.52
C ASP A 102 2.89 -6.02 11.05
N ASP A 103 4.13 -6.14 10.59
CA ASP A 103 4.46 -6.57 9.23
C ASP A 103 4.01 -8.04 9.00
N LEU A 104 4.19 -8.93 9.99
CA LEU A 104 3.66 -10.30 9.95
C LEU A 104 2.13 -10.33 9.86
N LYS A 105 1.42 -9.50 10.65
CA LYS A 105 -0.05 -9.40 10.58
C LYS A 105 -0.51 -8.88 9.22
N ALA A 106 0.22 -7.92 8.64
CA ALA A 106 -0.06 -7.38 7.33
C ALA A 106 0.12 -8.45 6.24
N ALA A 107 1.23 -9.21 6.26
CA ALA A 107 1.47 -10.30 5.33
C ALA A 107 0.45 -11.43 5.47
N ALA A 108 0.07 -11.80 6.70
CA ALA A 108 -0.98 -12.79 6.96
C ALA A 108 -2.36 -12.32 6.46
N SER A 109 -2.69 -11.04 6.64
CA SER A 109 -3.92 -10.44 6.10
C SER A 109 -3.93 -10.47 4.58
N ASP A 110 -2.81 -10.17 3.93
CA ASP A 110 -2.67 -10.27 2.48
C ASP A 110 -2.86 -11.72 2.01
N ALA A 111 -2.25 -12.69 2.70
CA ALA A 111 -2.38 -14.12 2.39
C ALA A 111 -3.83 -14.60 2.50
N LEU A 112 -4.55 -14.21 3.57
CA LEU A 112 -5.98 -14.50 3.74
C LEU A 112 -6.79 -13.95 2.56
N LYS A 113 -6.60 -12.68 2.21
CA LYS A 113 -7.31 -12.04 1.10
C LYS A 113 -7.04 -12.75 -0.22
N LYS A 114 -5.80 -13.18 -0.44
CA LYS A 114 -5.39 -13.91 -1.63
C LYS A 114 -5.95 -15.34 -1.68
N CYS A 115 -5.99 -16.06 -0.58
CA CYS A 115 -6.68 -17.35 -0.53
C CYS A 115 -8.16 -17.17 -0.86
N ALA A 116 -8.80 -16.12 -0.35
CA ALA A 116 -10.20 -15.82 -0.62
C ALA A 116 -10.48 -15.50 -2.11
N THR A 117 -9.51 -14.96 -2.87
CA THR A 117 -9.71 -14.75 -4.31
C THR A 117 -9.89 -16.07 -5.07
N LEU A 118 -9.32 -17.17 -4.59
CA LEU A 118 -9.50 -18.51 -5.18
C LEU A 118 -10.91 -19.08 -4.94
N PHE A 119 -11.67 -18.49 -4.00
CA PHE A 119 -13.10 -18.72 -3.83
C PHE A 119 -13.97 -17.71 -4.61
N GLY A 120 -13.34 -16.77 -5.33
CA GLY A 120 -14.02 -15.73 -6.13
C GLY A 120 -14.12 -14.36 -5.44
N VAL A 121 -13.74 -14.26 -4.15
CA VAL A 121 -13.86 -13.01 -3.39
C VAL A 121 -12.95 -11.93 -3.99
N GLY A 122 -13.55 -10.85 -4.50
CA GLY A 122 -12.81 -9.74 -5.09
C GLY A 122 -12.13 -10.06 -6.42
N LEU A 123 -12.44 -11.20 -7.06
CA LEU A 123 -11.78 -11.62 -8.30
C LEU A 123 -12.00 -10.63 -9.46
N HIS A 124 -13.16 -9.96 -9.50
CA HIS A 124 -13.48 -8.90 -10.47
C HIS A 124 -12.49 -7.71 -10.46
N LEU A 125 -11.71 -7.51 -9.39
CA LEU A 125 -10.69 -6.45 -9.34
C LEU A 125 -9.51 -6.71 -10.30
N TYR A 126 -9.31 -7.97 -10.69
CA TYR A 126 -8.24 -8.39 -11.60
C TYR A 126 -8.68 -8.39 -13.07
N ASP A 127 -10.00 -8.30 -13.33
CA ASP A 127 -10.59 -8.33 -14.67
C ASP A 127 -10.73 -6.94 -15.28
N LYS A 128 -9.71 -6.09 -15.09
CA LYS A 128 -9.70 -4.75 -15.68
C LYS A 128 -9.07 -4.80 -17.06
N PRO A 129 -9.74 -4.32 -18.12
CA PRO A 129 -9.06 -3.95 -19.35
C PRO A 129 -7.95 -2.98 -18.96
N GLN A 130 -6.73 -3.26 -19.38
CA GLN A 130 -5.56 -2.46 -19.04
C GLN A 130 -5.81 -1.01 -19.47
N ALA A 131 -6.22 -0.16 -18.52
CA ALA A 131 -6.52 1.24 -18.83
C ALA A 131 -5.24 1.86 -19.37
N ALA A 132 -5.31 2.36 -20.61
CA ALA A 132 -4.21 3.06 -21.25
C ALA A 132 -3.66 4.10 -20.26
N HIS A 133 -2.33 4.13 -20.11
CA HIS A 133 -1.61 5.09 -19.27
C HIS A 133 -2.23 6.47 -19.43
N ARG A 134 -2.99 6.95 -18.44
CA ARG A 134 -3.29 8.39 -18.36
C ARG A 134 -2.00 9.02 -17.84
N PRO A 135 -1.30 9.84 -18.65
CA PRO A 135 -0.13 10.55 -18.15
C PRO A 135 -0.57 11.39 -16.95
N ALA A 136 0.22 11.33 -15.88
CA ALA A 136 0.01 12.14 -14.69
C ALA A 136 -0.17 13.59 -15.12
N GLN A 137 -1.29 14.21 -14.74
CA GLN A 137 -1.47 15.65 -14.91
C GLN A 137 -0.33 16.33 -14.18
N GLN A 138 0.57 16.94 -14.96
CA GLN A 138 1.68 17.73 -14.44
C GLN A 138 1.09 18.81 -13.54
N ARG A 139 1.43 18.78 -12.24
CA ARG A 139 1.14 19.91 -11.35
C ARG A 139 1.81 21.14 -11.97
N PRO A 140 1.10 22.26 -12.17
CA PRO A 140 1.73 23.47 -12.67
C PRO A 140 2.84 23.88 -11.70
N THR A 141 4.06 23.99 -12.22
CA THR A 141 5.20 24.55 -11.51
C THR A 141 4.88 25.97 -11.03
N PRO A 142 5.16 26.33 -9.77
CA PRO A 142 5.01 27.70 -9.32
C PRO A 142 5.90 28.61 -10.16
N GLN A 143 5.28 29.52 -10.92
CA GLN A 143 5.98 30.51 -11.71
C GLN A 143 6.67 31.49 -10.77
N ALA A 144 8.01 31.53 -10.82
CA ALA A 144 8.80 32.46 -10.03
C ALA A 144 8.41 33.90 -10.39
N ASP A 145 7.88 34.63 -9.41
CA ASP A 145 7.49 36.03 -9.48
C ASP A 145 8.72 36.90 -9.77
N ARG A 146 8.95 37.22 -11.04
CA ARG A 146 10.00 38.17 -11.45
C ARG A 146 9.47 39.59 -11.27
N ARG A 147 9.82 40.23 -10.16
CA ARG A 147 9.63 41.68 -10.00
C ARG A 147 10.75 42.44 -10.73
N PRO A 148 10.45 43.44 -11.57
CA PRO A 148 11.47 44.25 -12.20
C PRO A 148 11.93 45.41 -11.29
N GLY A 149 13.24 45.49 -11.09
CA GLY A 149 14.04 46.72 -11.04
C GLY A 149 13.74 47.78 -9.97
N GLN A 150 14.61 47.84 -8.95
CA GLN A 150 15.06 49.13 -8.42
C GLN A 150 16.58 49.14 -8.27
N VAL A 151 17.21 49.93 -9.13
CA VAL A 151 18.61 50.34 -9.04
C VAL A 151 18.69 51.33 -7.87
N GLN A 152 19.40 50.98 -6.79
CA GLN A 152 19.78 51.97 -5.78
C GLN A 152 21.24 52.38 -5.98
N THR A 153 21.35 53.65 -6.30
CA THR A 153 22.55 54.46 -6.55
C THR A 153 23.49 54.50 -5.35
N ALA A 154 24.79 54.44 -5.65
CA ALA A 154 25.88 54.63 -4.71
C ALA A 154 25.82 55.99 -3.99
N GLN A 155 25.99 55.96 -2.67
CA GLN A 155 26.43 57.13 -1.89
C GLN A 155 27.75 56.78 -1.18
N GLN A 156 28.82 57.37 -1.67
CA GLN A 156 30.11 57.44 -0.99
C GLN A 156 30.03 58.51 0.11
N ARG A 157 30.50 58.18 1.31
CA ARG A 157 31.03 59.17 2.27
C ARG A 157 32.26 58.60 3.00
N PRO A 158 33.19 59.48 3.40
CA PRO A 158 34.60 59.16 3.57
C PRO A 158 34.93 58.72 4.99
N VAL A 159 36.01 57.96 5.15
CA VAL A 159 36.66 57.75 6.45
C VAL A 159 38.11 58.21 6.36
N ASN A 160 38.38 59.35 7.00
CA ASN A 160 39.73 59.77 7.36
C ASN A 160 40.22 58.92 8.54
N GLY A 161 41.48 58.47 8.49
CA GLY A 161 42.12 57.69 9.55
C GLY A 161 43.65 57.56 9.38
N THR A 162 44.35 58.66 9.67
CA THR A 162 45.68 58.78 10.34
C THR A 162 46.77 57.68 10.28
N TYR A 163 47.91 58.08 9.69
CA TYR A 163 49.31 58.06 10.14
C TYR A 163 50.09 56.75 10.49
N ARG A 164 51.10 56.45 9.64
CA ARG A 164 52.52 56.08 9.90
C ARG A 164 53.26 56.39 8.58
N ARG A 165 54.38 57.11 8.48
CA ARG A 165 55.49 57.51 9.34
C ARG A 165 55.76 59.01 9.21
#